data_AF-A0A3P8ZK13-F1
#
_entry.id   AF-A0A3P8ZK13-F1
#
_cell.length_a   1.000
_cell.length_b   1.000
_cell.length_c   1.000
_cell.angle_alpha   90.00
_cell.angle_beta   90.00
_cell.angle_gamma   90.00
#
_symmetry.space_group_name_H-M   'P 1'
#
loop_
_entity.id
_entity.type
_entity.pdbx_description
1 polymer ?
#
loop_
_entity_poly.entity_id
_entity_poly.type
_entity_poly.pdbx_seq_one_letter_code
_entity_poly.pdbx_strand_id
1 'polypeptide(L)'
;MSEYNCSMADWDCPQKVTCGNRTADLNGVEGLEDVCLTLEEYLERHLGHRRSPVFLPVCLTYMLIFLVGAFGNVLTCIVIARNKVMRTPTNYYLFSLAVSDLLVLLLGMPLELYEMWQNYPFLLGKGGCYFKTFLFETVCFASILNVTALSIERYIAVVHPLRAKYVVTRAHAKRVIATVWGMSVVCAMPNTSLHGIHTLPPVGQGTAMMELQESAICTVVKPRWMYNLTIQITTLLFFMLPMLTISALYLLIGLQLKREKMLQVLEAETSLGGDSYSNVRSQQQKARRRQVTKMLFVLVVVFGICWAPFHTDRLMWSFIDEWSDIQLEVYKYVHILSGVFFYLSSAVNPILYNLMSTRFREMFKEVMCHQPRRPAPRKQSLSVTRVTLRSTLSEAAPIAGVMGETFDLNGDKDHQTTCT
;
A
#
# COMPACT_ATOMS: atom_id res chain seq x y z
N MET A 1 33.59 -32.08 -24.67
CA MET A 1 32.61 -31.80 -25.73
C MET A 1 33.43 -31.40 -26.94
N SER A 2 33.57 -32.28 -27.93
CA SER A 2 34.26 -31.95 -29.17
C SER A 2 33.27 -31.15 -30.03
N GLU A 3 33.63 -29.93 -30.42
CA GLU A 3 32.82 -29.11 -31.33
C GLU A 3 32.75 -29.81 -32.70
N TYR A 4 31.57 -30.31 -33.07
CA TYR A 4 31.31 -30.80 -34.43
C TYR A 4 30.64 -29.67 -35.22
N ASN A 5 31.41 -29.01 -36.07
CA ASN A 5 30.95 -27.94 -36.95
C ASN A 5 30.55 -28.58 -38.31
N CYS A 6 29.34 -29.15 -38.40
CA CYS A 6 28.86 -29.73 -39.66
C CYS A 6 28.24 -28.67 -40.57
N SER A 7 28.76 -28.57 -41.79
CA SER A 7 28.13 -27.81 -42.88
C SER A 7 27.30 -28.75 -43.76
N MET A 8 26.29 -28.22 -44.46
CA MET A 8 25.29 -28.95 -45.28
C MET A 8 25.85 -29.87 -46.39
N ALA A 9 27.16 -30.01 -46.56
CA ALA A 9 27.81 -30.76 -47.63
C ALA A 9 28.56 -32.03 -47.18
N ASP A 10 28.60 -32.36 -45.88
CA ASP A 10 29.28 -33.58 -45.40
C ASP A 10 28.31 -34.76 -45.25
N TRP A 11 28.52 -35.81 -46.04
CA TRP A 11 27.72 -37.05 -46.05
C TRP A 11 27.93 -37.94 -44.80
N ASP A 12 28.81 -37.51 -43.89
CA ASP A 12 29.25 -38.27 -42.70
C ASP A 12 28.87 -37.59 -41.38
N CYS A 13 27.95 -36.61 -41.42
CA CYS A 13 27.45 -35.99 -40.20
C CYS A 13 26.46 -36.94 -39.48
N PRO A 14 26.66 -37.26 -38.18
CA PRO A 14 25.82 -38.22 -37.47
C PRO A 14 24.37 -37.73 -37.48
N GLN A 15 23.44 -38.54 -37.99
CA GLN A 15 22.01 -38.21 -38.06
C GLN A 15 21.28 -38.37 -36.72
N LYS A 16 21.95 -38.86 -35.68
CA LYS A 16 21.42 -39.04 -34.33
C LYS A 16 22.42 -38.58 -33.27
N VAL A 17 21.98 -37.81 -32.28
CA VAL A 17 22.73 -37.60 -31.03
C VAL A 17 22.29 -38.65 -30.02
N THR A 18 23.22 -39.51 -29.65
CA THR A 18 23.10 -40.48 -28.56
C THR A 18 23.79 -39.95 -27.31
N CYS A 19 23.03 -39.64 -26.26
CA CYS A 19 23.55 -39.33 -24.93
C CYS A 19 23.06 -40.38 -23.93
N GLY A 20 23.94 -41.32 -23.57
CA GLY A 20 23.55 -42.52 -22.82
C GLY A 20 22.52 -43.35 -23.61
N ASN A 21 21.35 -43.59 -22.99
CA ASN A 21 20.23 -44.31 -23.63
C ASN A 21 19.27 -43.40 -24.42
N ARG A 22 19.50 -42.08 -24.47
CA ARG A 22 18.61 -41.12 -25.15
C ARG A 22 19.11 -40.84 -26.57
N THR A 23 18.20 -40.91 -27.54
CA THR A 23 18.48 -40.68 -28.96
C THR A 23 17.55 -39.59 -29.50
N ALA A 24 18.11 -38.59 -30.18
CA ALA A 24 17.37 -37.58 -30.94
C ALA A 24 17.86 -37.52 -32.39
N ASP A 25 16.93 -37.45 -33.37
CA ASP A 25 17.23 -37.29 -34.80
C ASP A 25 17.59 -35.83 -35.13
N LEU A 26 18.64 -35.63 -35.94
CA LEU A 26 19.16 -34.31 -36.32
C LEU A 26 18.33 -33.55 -37.38
N ASN A 27 17.19 -34.08 -37.81
CA ASN A 27 16.39 -33.44 -38.84
C ASN A 27 15.58 -32.26 -38.28
N GLY A 28 16.22 -31.10 -38.20
CA GLY A 28 15.56 -29.79 -38.24
C GLY A 28 15.02 -29.23 -36.91
N VAL A 29 15.70 -29.42 -35.78
CA VAL A 29 15.20 -28.94 -34.47
C VAL A 29 16.31 -28.28 -33.64
N GLU A 30 16.08 -27.02 -33.25
CA GLU A 30 16.76 -26.33 -32.14
C GLU A 30 16.63 -27.17 -30.85
N GLY A 31 17.73 -27.43 -30.13
CA GLY A 31 17.67 -28.14 -28.83
C GLY A 31 18.45 -29.46 -28.74
N LEU A 32 19.37 -29.74 -29.67
CA LEU A 32 20.29 -30.89 -29.58
C LEU A 32 21.08 -30.92 -28.26
N GLU A 33 21.40 -29.76 -27.70
CA GLU A 33 22.11 -29.60 -26.43
C GLU A 33 21.28 -30.09 -25.23
N ASP A 34 19.95 -29.93 -25.28
CA ASP A 34 19.06 -30.26 -24.16
C ASP A 34 18.89 -31.76 -23.97
N VAL A 35 19.07 -32.55 -25.04
CA VAL A 35 18.92 -34.01 -25.04
C VAL A 35 19.92 -34.67 -24.09
N CYS A 36 21.10 -34.06 -23.94
CA CYS A 36 22.19 -34.55 -23.09
C CYS A 36 22.12 -34.04 -21.65
N LEU A 37 21.21 -33.11 -21.34
CA LEU A 37 21.06 -32.57 -19.98
C LEU A 37 20.35 -33.56 -19.07
N THR A 38 20.76 -33.56 -17.80
CA THR A 38 19.94 -34.13 -16.73
C THR A 38 18.64 -33.33 -16.59
N LEU A 39 17.62 -33.91 -15.95
CA LEU A 39 16.36 -33.21 -15.71
C LEU A 39 16.58 -31.92 -14.92
N GLU A 40 17.47 -31.95 -13.94
CA GLU A 40 17.80 -30.78 -13.11
C GLU A 40 18.49 -29.68 -13.93
N GLU A 41 19.48 -30.03 -14.76
CA GLU A 41 20.16 -29.06 -15.63
C GLU A 41 19.22 -28.48 -16.70
N TYR A 42 18.31 -29.30 -17.24
CA TYR A 42 17.29 -28.84 -18.19
C TYR A 42 16.36 -27.81 -17.56
N LEU A 43 15.86 -28.10 -16.35
CA LEU A 43 15.01 -27.20 -15.59
C LEU A 43 15.76 -25.93 -15.19
N GLU A 44 17.01 -26.04 -14.75
CA GLU A 44 17.82 -24.89 -14.36
C GLU A 44 18.16 -23.97 -15.53
N ARG A 45 18.45 -24.54 -16.70
CA ARG A 45 18.72 -23.78 -17.94
C ARG A 45 17.51 -22.97 -18.40
N HIS A 46 16.29 -23.52 -18.29
CA HIS A 46 15.07 -22.90 -18.82
C HIS A 46 14.28 -22.07 -17.79
N LEU A 47 14.27 -22.48 -16.52
CA LEU A 47 13.50 -21.84 -15.45
C LEU A 47 14.39 -21.10 -14.45
N GLY A 48 15.71 -21.22 -14.57
CA GLY A 48 16.67 -20.72 -13.58
C GLY A 48 16.77 -21.62 -12.35
N HIS A 49 17.42 -21.11 -11.31
CA HIS A 49 17.64 -21.87 -10.09
C HIS A 49 16.31 -22.16 -9.39
N ARG A 50 16.14 -23.40 -8.90
CA ARG A 50 14.95 -23.79 -8.12
C ARG A 50 14.77 -22.91 -6.88
N ARG A 51 15.88 -22.55 -6.22
CA ARG A 51 15.91 -21.59 -5.11
C ARG A 51 16.70 -20.37 -5.54
N SER A 52 16.14 -19.18 -5.34
CA SER A 52 16.79 -17.92 -5.68
C SER A 52 18.09 -17.75 -4.88
N PRO A 53 19.21 -17.37 -5.53
CA PRO A 53 20.50 -17.15 -4.84
C PRO A 53 20.43 -15.99 -3.84
N VAL A 54 19.49 -15.05 -4.04
CA VAL A 54 19.27 -13.90 -3.15
C VAL A 54 18.17 -14.14 -2.10
N PHE A 55 17.69 -15.39 -1.96
CA PHE A 55 16.61 -15.72 -1.02
C PHE A 55 16.92 -15.27 0.42
N LEU A 56 18.09 -15.61 0.96
CA LEU A 56 18.42 -15.33 2.36
C LEU A 56 18.40 -13.83 2.69
N PRO A 57 19.12 -12.94 1.97
CA PRO A 57 19.09 -11.51 2.28
C PRO A 57 17.72 -10.87 2.08
N VAL A 58 16.97 -11.27 1.03
CA VAL A 58 15.61 -10.76 0.80
C VAL A 58 14.65 -11.23 1.89
N CYS A 59 14.71 -12.51 2.28
CA CYS A 59 13.89 -13.07 3.36
C CYS A 59 14.13 -12.33 4.69
N LEU A 60 15.39 -12.08 5.08
CA LEU A 60 15.70 -11.30 6.28
C LEU A 60 15.14 -9.88 6.23
N THR A 61 15.23 -9.24 5.06
CA THR A 61 14.69 -7.89 4.83
C THR A 61 13.16 -7.90 4.93
N TYR A 62 12.50 -8.87 4.30
CA TYR A 62 11.05 -9.04 4.32
C TYR A 62 10.54 -9.34 5.73
N MET A 63 11.25 -10.15 6.52
CA MET A 63 10.91 -10.41 7.91
C MET A 63 10.95 -9.13 8.76
N LEU A 64 11.94 -8.26 8.57
CA LEU A 64 11.99 -6.97 9.26
C LEU A 64 10.80 -6.08 8.86
N ILE A 65 10.52 -5.99 7.55
CA ILE A 65 9.39 -5.22 7.02
C ILE A 65 8.07 -5.78 7.56
N PHE A 66 7.92 -7.09 7.60
CA PHE A 66 6.74 -7.79 8.10
C PHE A 66 6.48 -7.46 9.57
N LEU A 67 7.50 -7.58 10.43
CA LEU A 67 7.35 -7.30 11.86
C LEU A 67 6.87 -5.87 12.11
N VAL A 68 7.49 -4.90 11.45
CA VAL A 68 7.12 -3.49 11.61
C VAL A 68 5.75 -3.19 11.00
N GLY A 69 5.52 -3.66 9.76
CA GLY A 69 4.32 -3.38 9.00
C GLY A 69 3.08 -4.09 9.54
N ALA A 70 3.16 -5.38 9.85
CA ALA A 70 2.04 -6.13 10.38
C ALA A 70 1.64 -5.59 11.76
N PHE A 71 2.61 -5.41 12.67
CA PHE A 71 2.34 -4.84 13.98
C PHE A 71 1.72 -3.44 13.89
N GLY A 72 2.33 -2.55 13.12
CA GLY A 72 1.88 -1.17 12.98
C GLY A 72 0.49 -1.03 12.35
N ASN A 73 0.19 -1.83 11.32
CA ASN A 73 -1.11 -1.78 10.65
C ASN A 73 -2.21 -2.45 11.49
N VAL A 74 -1.93 -3.56 12.19
CA VAL A 74 -2.86 -4.15 13.17
C VAL A 74 -3.19 -3.12 14.25
N LEU A 75 -2.18 -2.45 14.81
CA LEU A 75 -2.38 -1.43 15.84
C LEU A 75 -3.21 -0.25 15.32
N THR A 76 -2.95 0.21 14.09
CA THR A 76 -3.75 1.23 13.40
C THR A 76 -5.22 0.83 13.31
N CYS A 77 -5.50 -0.40 12.89
CA CYS A 77 -6.85 -0.95 12.83
C CYS A 77 -7.52 -0.97 14.22
N ILE A 78 -6.83 -1.50 15.24
CA ILE A 78 -7.35 -1.60 16.61
C ILE A 78 -7.69 -0.22 17.17
N VAL A 79 -6.79 0.75 17.01
CA VAL A 79 -6.93 2.11 17.55
C VAL A 79 -8.13 2.81 16.96
N ILE A 80 -8.36 2.69 15.65
CA ILE A 80 -9.50 3.32 14.98
C ILE A 80 -10.80 2.59 15.33
N ALA A 81 -10.77 1.25 15.38
CA ALA A 81 -11.94 0.44 15.69
C ALA A 81 -12.41 0.64 17.14
N ARG A 82 -11.51 0.63 18.12
CA ARG A 82 -11.87 0.71 19.55
C ARG A 82 -12.23 2.12 20.00
N ASN A 83 -11.68 3.17 19.37
CA ASN A 83 -11.81 4.53 19.89
C ASN A 83 -12.78 5.37 19.06
N LYS A 84 -13.97 5.64 19.62
CA LYS A 84 -15.04 6.43 18.96
C LYS A 84 -14.55 7.80 18.48
N VAL A 85 -13.64 8.42 19.24
CA VAL A 85 -13.03 9.71 18.94
C VAL A 85 -12.26 9.61 17.62
N MET A 86 -11.53 8.51 17.38
CA MET A 86 -10.76 8.23 16.16
C MET A 86 -11.62 7.88 14.94
N ARG A 87 -12.94 7.69 15.07
CA ARG A 87 -13.82 7.38 13.94
C ARG A 87 -14.17 8.65 13.15
N THR A 88 -13.19 9.20 12.45
CA THR A 88 -13.34 10.36 11.54
C THR A 88 -13.34 9.88 10.08
N PRO A 89 -13.89 10.67 9.13
CA PRO A 89 -13.87 10.32 7.70
C PRO A 89 -12.48 9.95 7.19
N THR A 90 -11.47 10.76 7.51
CA THR A 90 -10.08 10.47 7.15
C THR A 90 -9.57 9.16 7.73
N ASN A 91 -9.85 8.91 9.01
CA ASN A 91 -9.34 7.69 9.65
C ASN A 91 -10.00 6.44 9.08
N TYR A 92 -11.18 6.52 8.44
CA TYR A 92 -11.71 5.39 7.67
C TYR A 92 -10.85 5.06 6.44
N TYR A 93 -10.30 6.05 5.74
CA TYR A 93 -9.35 5.80 4.65
C TYR A 93 -8.04 5.20 5.17
N LEU A 94 -7.52 5.70 6.29
CA LEU A 94 -6.32 5.12 6.94
C LEU A 94 -6.56 3.69 7.41
N PHE A 95 -7.76 3.39 7.91
CA PHE A 95 -8.15 2.02 8.25
C PHE A 95 -8.21 1.13 7.00
N SER A 96 -8.81 1.61 5.91
CA SER A 96 -8.86 0.87 4.65
C SER A 96 -7.47 0.59 4.08
N LEU A 97 -6.56 1.58 4.16
CA LEU A 97 -5.17 1.43 3.74
C LEU A 97 -4.42 0.40 4.61
N ALA A 98 -4.60 0.45 5.93
CA ALA A 98 -4.03 -0.55 6.83
C ALA A 98 -4.55 -1.97 6.55
N VAL A 99 -5.80 -2.12 6.09
CA VAL A 99 -6.34 -3.42 5.66
C VAL A 99 -5.68 -3.92 4.37
N SER A 100 -5.49 -3.07 3.35
CA SER A 100 -4.80 -3.49 2.13
C SER A 100 -3.33 -3.82 2.39
N ASP A 101 -2.65 -3.04 3.23
CA ASP A 101 -1.28 -3.32 3.70
C ASP A 101 -1.18 -4.65 4.45
N LEU A 102 -2.14 -4.97 5.33
CA LEU A 102 -2.15 -6.26 6.02
C LEU A 102 -2.38 -7.43 5.06
N LEU A 103 -3.24 -7.29 4.05
CA LEU A 103 -3.43 -8.33 3.05
C LEU A 103 -2.14 -8.59 2.26
N VAL A 104 -1.41 -7.54 1.87
CA VAL A 104 -0.15 -7.72 1.13
C VAL A 104 0.94 -8.35 2.00
N LEU A 105 1.03 -7.98 3.28
CA LEU A 105 2.03 -8.52 4.19
C LEU A 105 1.72 -9.94 4.68
N LEU A 106 0.45 -10.24 4.99
CA LEU A 106 0.05 -11.53 5.55
C LEU A 106 -0.17 -12.62 4.49
N LEU A 107 -0.54 -12.23 3.26
CA LEU A 107 -0.85 -13.18 2.19
C LEU A 107 0.09 -13.04 0.99
N GLY A 108 0.41 -11.81 0.56
CA GLY A 108 1.30 -11.57 -0.59
C GLY A 108 2.75 -11.99 -0.31
N MET A 109 3.35 -11.43 0.74
CA MET A 109 4.76 -11.67 1.07
C MET A 109 5.11 -13.16 1.27
N PRO A 110 4.33 -13.98 1.99
CA PRO A 110 4.62 -15.41 2.09
C PRO A 110 4.56 -16.15 0.76
N LEU A 111 3.64 -15.77 -0.14
CA LEU A 111 3.56 -16.37 -1.48
C LEU A 111 4.79 -16.04 -2.31
N GLU A 112 5.28 -14.80 -2.24
CA GLU A 112 6.50 -14.40 -2.94
C GLU A 112 7.74 -15.10 -2.36
N LEU A 113 7.87 -15.18 -1.04
CA LEU A 113 8.97 -15.92 -0.40
C LEU A 113 8.93 -17.42 -0.74
N TYR A 114 7.75 -18.00 -0.86
CA TYR A 114 7.58 -19.38 -1.33
C TYR A 114 8.15 -19.56 -2.73
N GLU A 115 7.88 -18.67 -3.68
CA GLU A 115 8.41 -18.76 -5.04
C GLU A 115 9.91 -18.47 -5.12
N MET A 116 10.42 -17.59 -4.26
CA MET A 116 11.87 -17.40 -4.14
C MET A 116 12.57 -18.62 -3.55
N TRP A 117 11.89 -19.37 -2.66
CA TRP A 117 12.41 -20.61 -2.09
C TRP A 117 12.30 -21.78 -3.09
N GLN A 118 11.18 -21.87 -3.80
CA GLN A 118 10.82 -22.93 -4.72
C GLN A 118 10.13 -22.33 -5.96
N ASN A 119 10.93 -21.96 -6.95
CA ASN A 119 10.46 -21.37 -8.20
C ASN A 119 9.61 -22.36 -9.02
N TYR A 120 9.99 -23.64 -8.98
CA TYR A 120 9.26 -24.75 -9.59
C TYR A 120 9.47 -26.06 -8.80
N PRO A 121 8.49 -26.98 -8.81
CA PRO A 121 7.15 -26.80 -9.35
C PRO A 121 6.25 -25.93 -8.45
N PHE A 122 5.32 -25.20 -9.06
CA PHE A 122 4.32 -24.37 -8.39
C PHE A 122 3.20 -25.25 -7.81
N LEU A 123 3.26 -25.52 -6.51
CA LEU A 123 2.46 -26.53 -5.83
C LEU A 123 1.01 -26.09 -5.54
N LEU A 124 0.70 -24.78 -5.61
CA LEU A 124 -0.65 -24.27 -5.33
C LEU A 124 -1.62 -24.45 -6.52
N GLY A 125 -1.13 -24.97 -7.65
CA GLY A 125 -1.91 -25.27 -8.85
C GLY A 125 -2.56 -24.03 -9.49
N LYS A 126 -3.50 -24.27 -10.42
CA LYS A 126 -4.16 -23.19 -11.19
C LYS A 126 -4.89 -22.18 -10.29
N GLY A 127 -5.60 -22.67 -9.27
CA GLY A 127 -6.32 -21.83 -8.31
C GLY A 127 -5.39 -20.91 -7.52
N GLY A 128 -4.25 -21.42 -7.05
CA GLY A 128 -3.24 -20.61 -6.37
C GLY A 128 -2.60 -19.56 -7.26
N CYS A 129 -2.35 -19.88 -8.53
CA CYS A 129 -1.80 -18.93 -9.49
C CYS A 129 -2.76 -17.75 -9.72
N TYR A 130 -4.05 -18.04 -9.96
CA TYR A 130 -5.06 -16.98 -10.07
C TYR A 130 -5.24 -16.19 -8.79
N PHE A 131 -5.30 -16.86 -7.64
CA PHE A 131 -5.45 -16.19 -6.35
C PHE A 131 -4.30 -15.24 -6.06
N LYS A 132 -3.05 -15.68 -6.28
CA LYS A 132 -1.85 -14.85 -6.12
C LYS A 132 -1.97 -13.59 -6.97
N THR A 133 -2.09 -13.72 -8.30
CA THR A 133 -2.12 -12.58 -9.20
C THR A 133 -3.29 -11.64 -8.87
N PHE A 134 -4.47 -12.20 -8.61
CA PHE A 134 -5.66 -11.43 -8.24
C PHE A 134 -5.47 -10.64 -6.94
N LEU A 135 -4.92 -11.29 -5.91
CA LEU A 135 -4.65 -10.67 -4.61
C LEU A 135 -3.71 -9.49 -4.77
N PHE A 136 -2.54 -9.69 -5.39
CA PHE A 136 -1.52 -8.65 -5.58
C PHE A 136 -2.06 -7.44 -6.35
N GLU A 137 -2.77 -7.67 -7.47
CA GLU A 137 -3.37 -6.57 -8.24
C GLU A 137 -4.46 -5.85 -7.47
N THR A 138 -5.34 -6.58 -6.77
CA THR A 138 -6.45 -5.98 -6.03
C THR A 138 -5.95 -5.09 -4.90
N VAL A 139 -5.01 -5.58 -4.08
CA VAL A 139 -4.49 -4.80 -2.95
C VAL A 139 -3.64 -3.63 -3.43
N CYS A 140 -2.93 -3.79 -4.56
CA CYS A 140 -2.20 -2.73 -5.24
C CYS A 140 -3.13 -1.58 -5.64
N PHE A 141 -4.15 -1.87 -6.44
CA PHE A 141 -5.11 -0.85 -6.89
C PHE A 141 -5.86 -0.23 -5.71
N ALA A 142 -6.23 -1.04 -4.71
CA ALA A 142 -6.90 -0.54 -3.52
C ALA A 142 -6.02 0.45 -2.73
N SER A 143 -4.74 0.14 -2.54
CA SER A 143 -3.81 1.04 -1.83
C SER A 143 -3.65 2.37 -2.56
N ILE A 144 -3.40 2.35 -3.88
CA ILE A 144 -3.26 3.57 -4.70
C ILE A 144 -4.53 4.42 -4.61
N LEU A 145 -5.68 3.82 -4.90
CA LEU A 145 -6.96 4.52 -4.91
C LEU A 145 -7.34 5.06 -3.51
N ASN A 146 -7.00 4.36 -2.43
CA ASN A 146 -7.19 4.85 -1.06
C ASN A 146 -6.34 6.10 -0.79
N VAL A 147 -5.07 6.10 -1.22
CA VAL A 147 -4.19 7.28 -1.09
C VAL A 147 -4.70 8.45 -1.95
N THR A 148 -5.18 8.19 -3.16
CA THR A 148 -5.81 9.23 -4.01
C THR A 148 -7.08 9.79 -3.35
N ALA A 149 -7.97 8.93 -2.86
CA ALA A 149 -9.21 9.34 -2.21
C ALA A 149 -8.94 10.16 -0.93
N LEU A 150 -7.96 9.73 -0.13
CA LEU A 150 -7.47 10.47 1.03
C LEU A 150 -6.93 11.85 0.64
N SER A 151 -6.17 11.95 -0.45
CA SER A 151 -5.64 13.21 -0.97
C SER A 151 -6.76 14.16 -1.40
N ILE A 152 -7.79 13.65 -2.09
CA ILE A 152 -8.98 14.42 -2.49
C ILE A 152 -9.76 14.90 -1.28
N GLU A 153 -10.02 14.03 -0.29
CA GLU A 153 -10.70 14.40 0.96
C GLU A 153 -9.97 15.57 1.63
N ARG A 154 -8.64 15.49 1.67
CA ARG A 154 -7.78 16.48 2.31
C ARG A 154 -7.74 17.79 1.57
N TYR A 155 -7.69 17.74 0.25
CA TYR A 155 -7.86 18.92 -0.59
C TYR A 155 -9.19 19.63 -0.28
N ILE A 156 -10.31 18.91 -0.29
CA ILE A 156 -11.62 19.49 0.01
C ILE A 156 -11.65 20.06 1.44
N ALA A 157 -11.09 19.34 2.42
CA ALA A 157 -11.09 19.73 3.83
C ALA A 157 -10.25 20.98 4.15
N VAL A 158 -9.26 21.31 3.31
CA VAL A 158 -8.35 22.45 3.50
C VAL A 158 -8.72 23.62 2.58
N VAL A 159 -8.91 23.35 1.28
CA VAL A 159 -9.13 24.40 0.27
C VAL A 159 -10.58 24.86 0.26
N HIS A 160 -11.53 23.97 0.53
CA HIS A 160 -12.96 24.25 0.43
C HIS A 160 -13.70 23.98 1.77
N PRO A 161 -13.41 24.72 2.85
CA PRO A 161 -13.88 24.41 4.20
C PRO A 161 -15.41 24.42 4.36
N LEU A 162 -16.12 25.25 3.59
CA LEU A 162 -17.59 25.23 3.55
C LEU A 162 -18.11 23.96 2.88
N ARG A 163 -17.47 23.53 1.79
CA ARG A 163 -17.78 22.26 1.12
C ARG A 163 -17.51 21.04 1.98
N ALA A 164 -16.42 21.08 2.72
CA ALA A 164 -16.02 20.01 3.61
C ALA A 164 -17.06 19.67 4.68
N LYS A 165 -17.84 20.66 5.17
CA LYS A 165 -18.88 20.43 6.18
C LYS A 165 -19.96 19.44 5.73
N TYR A 166 -20.28 19.40 4.44
CA TYR A 166 -21.32 18.53 3.90
C TYR A 166 -20.78 17.33 3.10
N VAL A 167 -19.59 17.44 2.49
CA VAL A 167 -18.99 16.32 1.72
C VAL A 167 -18.21 15.35 2.59
N VAL A 168 -17.41 15.86 3.54
CA VAL A 168 -16.46 15.05 4.33
C VAL A 168 -17.19 14.41 5.51
N THR A 169 -18.08 13.45 5.21
CA THR A 169 -18.88 12.72 6.18
C THR A 169 -18.46 11.25 6.26
N ARG A 170 -18.79 10.60 7.38
CA ARG A 170 -18.46 9.17 7.61
C ARG A 170 -19.18 8.25 6.62
N ALA A 171 -20.45 8.56 6.31
CA ALA A 171 -21.24 7.78 5.36
C ALA A 171 -20.66 7.90 3.94
N HIS A 172 -20.28 9.12 3.53
CA HIS A 172 -19.59 9.34 2.26
C HIS A 172 -18.29 8.55 2.19
N ALA A 173 -17.41 8.66 3.20
CA ALA A 173 -16.13 7.94 3.23
C ALA A 173 -16.31 6.41 3.09
N LYS A 174 -17.27 5.81 3.79
CA LYS A 174 -17.56 4.37 3.66
C LYS A 174 -18.01 3.98 2.25
N ARG A 175 -18.84 4.80 1.59
CA ARG A 175 -19.24 4.56 0.20
C ARG A 175 -18.05 4.66 -0.76
N VAL A 176 -17.20 5.67 -0.60
CA VAL A 176 -15.98 5.81 -1.42
C VAL A 176 -15.07 4.59 -1.25
N ILE A 177 -14.84 4.14 -0.01
CA ILE A 177 -14.03 2.95 0.25
C ILE A 177 -14.65 1.72 -0.42
N ALA A 178 -15.95 1.49 -0.30
CA ALA A 178 -16.62 0.39 -0.97
C ALA A 178 -16.44 0.44 -2.50
N THR A 179 -16.56 1.64 -3.11
CA THR A 179 -16.30 1.81 -4.55
C THR A 179 -14.84 1.57 -4.93
N VAL A 180 -13.89 1.97 -4.08
CA VAL A 180 -12.46 1.73 -4.29
C VAL A 180 -12.17 0.23 -4.33
N TRP A 181 -12.67 -0.53 -3.35
CA TRP A 181 -12.49 -1.99 -3.33
C TRP A 181 -13.15 -2.68 -4.52
N GLY A 182 -14.40 -2.32 -4.84
CA GLY A 182 -15.10 -2.87 -6.00
C GLY A 182 -14.36 -2.60 -7.31
N MET A 183 -13.89 -1.37 -7.53
CA MET A 183 -13.10 -1.00 -8.71
C MET A 183 -11.76 -1.75 -8.75
N SER A 184 -11.08 -1.90 -7.62
CA SER A 184 -9.82 -2.62 -7.53
C SER A 184 -9.97 -4.10 -7.94
N VAL A 185 -11.02 -4.76 -7.44
CA VAL A 185 -11.34 -6.15 -7.79
C VAL A 185 -11.62 -6.29 -9.28
N VAL A 186 -12.47 -5.42 -9.85
CA VAL A 186 -12.82 -5.46 -11.27
C VAL A 186 -11.59 -5.23 -12.16
N CYS A 187 -10.76 -4.23 -11.82
CA CYS A 187 -9.55 -3.91 -12.57
C CYS A 187 -8.44 -4.95 -12.43
N ALA A 188 -8.44 -5.78 -11.38
CA ALA A 188 -7.51 -6.89 -11.21
C ALA A 188 -7.78 -8.09 -12.13
N MET A 189 -9.04 -8.26 -12.59
CA MET A 189 -9.45 -9.45 -13.35
C MET A 189 -8.72 -9.58 -14.70
N PRO A 190 -8.54 -8.52 -15.52
CA PRO A 190 -7.83 -8.63 -16.79
C PRO A 190 -6.43 -9.20 -16.64
N ASN A 191 -5.59 -8.64 -15.76
CA ASN A 191 -4.22 -9.15 -15.56
C ASN A 191 -4.22 -10.59 -15.01
N THR A 192 -5.14 -10.89 -14.08
CA THR A 192 -5.30 -12.25 -13.53
C THR A 192 -5.60 -13.27 -14.63
N SER A 193 -6.47 -12.93 -15.59
CA SER A 193 -6.86 -13.82 -16.69
C SER A 193 -5.74 -14.14 -17.68
N LEU A 194 -4.65 -13.34 -17.67
CA LEU A 194 -3.48 -13.55 -18.52
C LEU A 194 -2.49 -14.58 -17.94
N HIS A 195 -2.58 -14.84 -16.64
CA HIS A 195 -1.68 -15.76 -15.95
C HIS A 195 -2.24 -17.19 -15.94
N GLY A 196 -1.37 -18.17 -15.74
CA GLY A 196 -1.75 -19.57 -15.67
C GLY A 196 -0.55 -20.44 -15.34
N ILE A 197 -0.77 -21.75 -15.34
CA ILE A 197 0.32 -22.72 -15.18
C ILE A 197 0.92 -22.99 -16.55
N HIS A 198 2.24 -22.82 -16.65
CA HIS A 198 3.05 -23.20 -17.80
C HIS A 198 3.98 -24.35 -17.40
N THR A 199 4.16 -25.31 -18.29
CA THR A 199 5.05 -26.46 -18.14
C THR A 199 5.93 -26.59 -19.37
N LEU A 200 7.18 -27.00 -19.19
CA LEU A 200 8.11 -27.30 -20.26
C LEU A 200 7.76 -28.63 -20.95
N PRO A 201 8.10 -28.76 -22.25
CA PRO A 201 8.01 -30.04 -22.95
C PRO A 201 9.00 -31.06 -22.38
N PRO A 202 8.73 -32.37 -22.55
CA PRO A 202 9.65 -33.42 -22.11
C PRO A 202 10.94 -33.44 -22.94
N VAL A 203 12.05 -33.84 -22.29
CA VAL A 203 13.37 -33.94 -22.93
C VAL A 203 13.49 -35.24 -23.73
N GLY A 204 13.48 -35.13 -25.05
CA GLY A 204 13.74 -36.25 -25.97
C GLY A 204 12.55 -37.18 -26.26
N GLN A 205 12.36 -37.46 -27.56
CA GLN A 205 11.39 -38.37 -28.23
C GLN A 205 9.94 -37.90 -28.44
N GLY A 206 9.57 -37.93 -29.73
CA GLY A 206 8.29 -37.50 -30.31
C GLY A 206 7.15 -38.51 -30.21
N THR A 207 6.85 -39.02 -29.01
CA THR A 207 5.61 -39.78 -28.78
C THR A 207 4.91 -39.29 -27.53
N ALA A 208 3.80 -38.57 -27.76
CA ALA A 208 2.89 -37.93 -26.81
C ALA A 208 3.53 -36.84 -25.93
N MET A 209 3.13 -35.58 -26.13
CA MET A 209 3.42 -34.46 -25.24
C MET A 209 2.88 -34.76 -23.83
N MET A 210 3.66 -35.45 -23.01
CA MET A 210 3.38 -35.53 -21.58
C MET A 210 4.06 -34.33 -20.95
N GLU A 211 3.26 -33.36 -20.49
CA GLU A 211 3.76 -32.15 -19.80
C GLU A 211 4.63 -32.55 -18.61
N LEU A 212 5.82 -31.95 -18.50
CA LEU A 212 6.72 -32.21 -17.38
C LEU A 212 6.19 -31.49 -16.14
N GLN A 213 5.42 -32.20 -15.31
CA GLN A 213 4.75 -31.59 -14.14
C GLN A 213 5.73 -30.94 -13.14
N GLU A 214 6.96 -31.43 -13.05
CA GLU A 214 8.05 -30.86 -12.22
C GLU A 214 8.50 -29.45 -12.67
N SER A 215 8.13 -29.04 -13.88
CA SER A 215 8.45 -27.73 -14.46
C SER A 215 7.32 -26.70 -14.32
N ALA A 216 6.22 -27.05 -13.63
CA ALA A 216 5.06 -26.19 -13.52
C ALA A 216 5.41 -24.85 -12.85
N ILE A 217 5.15 -23.73 -13.53
CA ILE A 217 5.33 -22.37 -12.99
C ILE A 217 4.06 -21.53 -13.18
N CYS A 218 3.82 -20.56 -12.30
CA CYS A 218 2.76 -19.57 -12.47
C CYS A 218 3.30 -18.37 -13.26
N THR A 219 2.93 -18.26 -14.53
CA THR A 219 3.43 -17.21 -15.43
C THR A 219 2.35 -16.74 -16.41
N VAL A 220 2.68 -15.78 -17.26
CA VAL A 220 1.81 -15.29 -18.33
C VAL A 220 1.69 -16.37 -19.41
N VAL A 221 0.46 -16.83 -19.65
CA VAL A 221 0.14 -17.90 -20.65
C VAL A 221 -0.62 -17.37 -21.86
N LYS A 222 -0.96 -16.09 -21.86
CA LYS A 222 -1.65 -15.41 -22.97
C LYS A 222 -0.65 -14.62 -23.83
N PRO A 223 -1.04 -14.26 -25.07
CA PRO A 223 -0.15 -13.52 -25.97
C PRO A 223 0.44 -12.28 -25.32
N ARG A 224 1.74 -12.06 -25.55
CA ARG A 224 2.54 -10.97 -24.98
C ARG A 224 1.89 -9.60 -25.18
N TRP A 225 1.27 -9.36 -26.34
CA TRP A 225 0.59 -8.09 -26.65
C TRP A 225 -0.57 -7.78 -25.68
N MET A 226 -1.32 -8.79 -25.23
CA MET A 226 -2.42 -8.59 -24.26
C MET A 226 -1.86 -8.18 -22.89
N TYR A 227 -0.77 -8.82 -22.49
CA TYR A 227 -0.05 -8.49 -21.27
C TYR A 227 0.50 -7.07 -21.35
N ASN A 228 1.23 -6.74 -22.41
CA ASN A 228 1.81 -5.41 -22.60
C ASN A 228 0.75 -4.31 -22.56
N LEU A 229 -0.37 -4.50 -23.28
CA LEU A 229 -1.50 -3.57 -23.26
C LEU A 229 -2.08 -3.42 -21.85
N THR A 230 -2.27 -4.52 -21.12
CA THR A 230 -2.80 -4.51 -19.76
C THR A 230 -1.86 -3.79 -18.80
N ILE A 231 -0.55 -4.05 -18.86
CA ILE A 231 0.46 -3.39 -18.02
C ILE A 231 0.54 -1.88 -18.30
N GLN A 232 0.49 -1.48 -19.57
CA GLN A 232 0.53 -0.06 -19.94
C GLN A 232 -0.71 0.69 -19.46
N ILE A 233 -1.90 0.12 -19.69
CA ILE A 233 -3.17 0.71 -19.24
C ILE A 233 -3.20 0.81 -17.71
N THR A 234 -2.84 -0.26 -17.01
CA THR A 234 -2.84 -0.26 -15.54
C THR A 234 -1.80 0.70 -14.96
N THR A 235 -0.61 0.79 -15.54
CA THR A 235 0.41 1.76 -15.11
C THR A 235 -0.03 3.21 -15.37
N LEU A 236 -0.66 3.48 -16.52
CA LEU A 236 -1.20 4.81 -16.79
C LEU A 236 -2.31 5.19 -15.80
N LEU A 237 -3.29 4.31 -15.62
CA LEU A 237 -4.50 4.59 -14.83
C LEU A 237 -4.28 4.53 -13.32
N PHE A 238 -3.41 3.64 -12.84
CA PHE A 238 -3.20 3.40 -11.42
C PHE A 238 -1.87 3.93 -10.89
N PHE A 239 -0.90 4.30 -11.73
CA PHE A 239 0.33 4.93 -11.25
C PHE A 239 0.44 6.38 -11.72
N MET A 240 0.52 6.61 -13.03
CA MET A 240 0.81 7.94 -13.57
C MET A 240 -0.30 8.95 -13.27
N LEU A 241 -1.56 8.64 -13.58
CA LEU A 241 -2.69 9.53 -13.32
C LEU A 241 -2.89 9.79 -11.81
N PRO A 242 -2.88 8.79 -10.92
CA PRO A 242 -2.92 9.00 -9.49
C PRO A 242 -1.75 9.86 -8.98
N MET A 243 -0.52 9.59 -9.41
CA MET A 243 0.64 10.40 -8.99
C MET A 243 0.53 11.86 -9.44
N LEU A 244 0.08 12.11 -10.68
CA LEU A 244 -0.15 13.46 -11.20
C LEU A 244 -1.26 14.17 -10.43
N THR A 245 -2.40 13.51 -10.23
CA THR A 245 -3.55 14.07 -9.51
C THR A 245 -3.18 14.40 -8.07
N ILE A 246 -2.55 13.46 -7.36
CA ILE A 246 -2.07 13.66 -5.99
C ILE A 246 -1.09 14.84 -5.94
N SER A 247 -0.07 14.85 -6.81
CA SER A 247 0.92 15.93 -6.85
C SER A 247 0.28 17.30 -7.06
N ALA A 248 -0.65 17.42 -8.01
CA ALA A 248 -1.40 18.64 -8.26
C ALA A 248 -2.24 19.06 -7.04
N LEU A 249 -2.95 18.14 -6.40
CA LEU A 249 -3.75 18.41 -5.21
C LEU A 249 -2.88 18.93 -4.06
N TYR A 250 -1.72 18.31 -3.79
CA TYR A 250 -0.83 18.78 -2.73
C TYR A 250 -0.16 20.11 -3.03
N LEU A 251 0.18 20.36 -4.30
CA LEU A 251 0.66 21.69 -4.73
C LEU A 251 -0.41 22.76 -4.45
N LEU A 252 -1.66 22.53 -4.85
CA LEU A 252 -2.77 23.45 -4.61
C LEU A 252 -3.03 23.66 -3.11
N ILE A 253 -2.92 22.61 -2.29
CA ILE A 253 -3.01 22.76 -0.84
C ILE A 253 -1.85 23.63 -0.32
N GLY A 254 -0.62 23.40 -0.78
CA GLY A 254 0.55 24.19 -0.40
C GLY A 254 0.39 25.68 -0.74
N LEU A 255 -0.11 25.97 -1.94
CA LEU A 255 -0.41 27.34 -2.39
C LEU A 255 -1.49 28.00 -1.52
N GLN A 256 -2.57 27.28 -1.22
CA GLN A 256 -3.64 27.79 -0.34
C GLN A 256 -3.11 28.09 1.07
N LEU A 257 -2.29 27.20 1.65
CA LEU A 257 -1.70 27.41 2.97
C LEU A 257 -0.73 28.59 3.01
N LYS A 258 0.03 28.82 1.93
CA LYS A 258 0.88 30.00 1.77
C LYS A 258 0.04 31.28 1.70
N ARG A 259 -1.04 31.27 0.92
CA ARG A 259 -1.98 32.41 0.81
C ARG A 259 -2.60 32.77 2.16
N GLU A 260 -3.09 31.78 2.89
CA GLU A 260 -3.64 32.00 4.23
C GLU A 260 -2.61 32.57 5.22
N LYS A 261 -1.37 32.09 5.18
CA LYS A 261 -0.31 32.61 6.06
C LYS A 261 0.01 34.07 5.72
N MET A 262 0.03 34.43 4.43
CA MET A 262 0.26 35.82 3.98
C MET A 262 -0.86 36.75 4.46
N LEU A 263 -2.12 36.35 4.25
CA LEU A 263 -3.30 37.12 4.73
C LEU A 263 -3.27 37.34 6.24
N GLN A 264 -2.87 36.33 7.02
CA GLN A 264 -2.73 36.47 8.47
C GLN A 264 -1.65 37.47 8.90
N VAL A 265 -0.55 37.56 8.15
CA VAL A 265 0.52 38.53 8.43
C VAL A 265 0.03 39.95 8.11
N LEU A 266 -0.63 40.13 6.96
CA LEU A 266 -1.24 41.41 6.58
C LEU A 266 -2.29 41.89 7.60
N GLU A 267 -3.18 41.00 8.04
CA GLU A 267 -4.20 41.28 9.07
C GLU A 267 -3.55 41.64 10.42
N ALA A 268 -2.45 40.98 10.81
CA ALA A 268 -1.73 41.28 12.04
C ALA A 268 -1.04 42.65 12.03
N GLU A 269 -0.62 43.14 10.85
CA GLU A 269 -0.06 44.49 10.69
C GLU A 269 -1.14 45.58 10.74
N THR A 270 -2.39 45.27 10.38
CA THR A 270 -3.50 46.25 10.36
C THR A 270 -4.37 46.26 11.62
N SER A 271 -4.39 45.19 12.42
CA SER A 271 -5.27 45.10 13.59
C SER A 271 -4.65 45.65 14.88
N LEU A 272 -5.18 46.77 15.38
CA LEU A 272 -5.05 47.18 16.79
C LEU A 272 -5.86 46.19 17.66
N GLY A 273 -5.20 45.57 18.64
CA GLY A 273 -5.63 44.34 19.30
C GLY A 273 -7.09 44.32 19.79
N GLY A 274 -7.85 43.33 19.30
CA GLY A 274 -9.19 43.01 19.77
C GLY A 274 -9.57 41.56 19.46
N ASP A 275 -10.04 40.84 20.48
CA ASP A 275 -10.61 39.49 20.48
C ASP A 275 -9.68 38.26 20.33
N SER A 276 -9.04 37.90 21.46
CA SER A 276 -8.07 36.80 21.56
C SER A 276 -8.67 35.39 21.70
N TYR A 277 -9.86 35.19 22.25
CA TYR A 277 -10.27 33.82 22.65
C TYR A 277 -10.86 32.95 21.52
N SER A 278 -11.75 33.51 20.68
CA SER A 278 -12.34 32.79 19.53
C SER A 278 -11.32 32.54 18.41
N ASN A 279 -10.39 33.48 18.23
CA ASN A 279 -9.29 33.40 17.28
C ASN A 279 -8.29 32.30 17.64
N VAL A 280 -7.94 32.12 18.92
CA VAL A 280 -7.01 31.06 19.37
C VAL A 280 -7.53 29.66 19.04
N ARG A 281 -8.81 29.37 19.29
CA ARG A 281 -9.40 28.05 18.98
C ARG A 281 -9.46 27.76 17.47
N SER A 282 -9.81 28.77 16.67
CA SER A 282 -9.81 28.69 15.20
C SER A 282 -8.40 28.47 14.64
N GLN A 283 -7.41 29.20 15.18
CA GLN A 283 -6.00 29.12 14.79
C GLN A 283 -5.39 27.76 15.16
N GLN A 284 -5.71 27.22 16.35
CA GLN A 284 -5.28 25.88 16.76
C GLN A 284 -5.87 24.78 15.85
N GLN A 285 -7.12 24.92 15.42
CA GLN A 285 -7.74 23.97 14.48
C GLN A 285 -7.10 24.05 13.08
N LYS A 286 -6.74 25.26 12.61
CA LYS A 286 -6.00 25.45 11.35
C LYS A 286 -4.59 24.86 11.43
N ALA A 287 -3.87 25.10 12.52
CA ALA A 287 -2.53 24.52 12.75
C ALA A 287 -2.57 22.98 12.74
N ARG A 288 -3.56 22.38 13.40
CA ARG A 288 -3.76 20.92 13.38
C ARG A 288 -4.03 20.39 11.97
N ARG A 289 -4.84 21.10 11.16
CA ARG A 289 -5.08 20.71 9.75
C ARG A 289 -3.78 20.77 8.94
N ARG A 290 -2.97 21.83 9.12
CA ARG A 290 -1.66 21.98 8.45
C ARG A 290 -0.69 20.86 8.79
N GLN A 291 -0.61 20.47 10.06
CA GLN A 291 0.21 19.33 10.49
C GLN A 291 -0.22 18.03 9.81
N VAL A 292 -1.52 17.74 9.79
CA VAL A 292 -2.06 16.54 9.13
C VAL A 292 -1.80 16.59 7.62
N THR A 293 -1.94 17.73 6.96
CA THR A 293 -1.59 17.89 5.55
C THR A 293 -0.10 17.65 5.29
N LYS A 294 0.80 18.21 6.13
CA LYS A 294 2.25 18.00 6.01
C LYS A 294 2.60 16.51 6.15
N MET A 295 2.01 15.83 7.13
CA MET A 295 2.13 14.38 7.27
C MET A 295 1.74 13.65 5.99
N LEU A 296 0.62 14.04 5.39
CA LEU A 296 0.12 13.38 4.20
C LEU A 296 0.93 13.70 2.94
N PHE A 297 1.53 14.88 2.85
CA PHE A 297 2.50 15.19 1.79
C PHE A 297 3.70 14.24 1.85
N VAL A 298 4.24 14.00 3.05
CA VAL A 298 5.34 13.04 3.24
C VAL A 298 4.90 11.63 2.84
N LEU A 299 3.69 11.22 3.23
CA LEU A 299 3.13 9.92 2.83
C LEU A 299 3.07 9.76 1.30
N VAL A 300 2.72 10.80 0.56
CA VAL A 300 2.69 10.77 -0.92
C VAL A 300 4.07 10.63 -1.53
N VAL A 301 5.06 11.37 -1.03
CA VAL A 301 6.43 11.27 -1.56
C VAL A 301 6.97 9.88 -1.33
N VAL A 302 6.79 9.35 -0.13
CA VAL A 302 7.17 7.97 0.21
C VAL A 302 6.43 6.97 -0.66
N PHE A 303 5.12 7.14 -0.85
CA PHE A 303 4.33 6.29 -1.73
C PHE A 303 4.88 6.27 -3.16
N GLY A 304 5.14 7.44 -3.75
CA GLY A 304 5.73 7.52 -5.09
C GLY A 304 7.09 6.82 -5.20
N ILE A 305 7.98 7.03 -4.21
CA ILE A 305 9.31 6.40 -4.18
C ILE A 305 9.20 4.88 -4.03
N CYS A 306 8.32 4.40 -3.14
CA CYS A 306 8.14 2.98 -2.89
C CYS A 306 7.50 2.23 -4.06
N TRP A 307 6.67 2.92 -4.85
CA TRP A 307 5.91 2.29 -5.94
C TRP A 307 6.59 2.43 -7.30
N ALA A 308 7.47 3.41 -7.49
CA ALA A 308 8.15 3.59 -8.77
C ALA A 308 8.96 2.37 -9.22
N PRO A 309 9.79 1.71 -8.37
CA PRO A 309 10.53 0.52 -8.78
C PRO A 309 9.62 -0.62 -9.26
N PHE A 310 8.47 -0.81 -8.61
CA PHE A 310 7.48 -1.82 -8.99
C PHE A 310 6.88 -1.61 -10.37
N HIS A 311 6.50 -0.37 -10.68
CA HIS A 311 6.02 -0.07 -12.04
C HIS A 311 7.14 -0.12 -13.06
N THR A 312 8.36 0.29 -12.72
CA THR A 312 9.53 0.18 -13.61
C THR A 312 9.83 -1.27 -13.97
N ASP A 313 9.86 -2.19 -12.99
CA ASP A 313 10.05 -3.63 -13.20
C ASP A 313 9.04 -4.19 -14.22
N ARG A 314 7.75 -3.91 -14.02
CA ARG A 314 6.68 -4.35 -14.92
C ARG A 314 6.80 -3.75 -16.32
N LEU A 315 7.19 -2.48 -16.43
CA LEU A 315 7.39 -1.81 -17.71
C LEU A 315 8.61 -2.36 -18.45
N MET A 316 9.73 -2.61 -17.75
CA MET A 316 10.90 -3.27 -18.34
C MET A 316 10.52 -4.64 -18.89
N TRP A 317 9.81 -5.44 -18.10
CA TRP A 317 9.27 -6.73 -18.56
C TRP A 317 8.25 -6.60 -19.69
N SER A 318 7.61 -5.45 -19.88
CA SER A 318 6.63 -5.24 -20.95
C SER A 318 7.21 -4.68 -22.25
N PHE A 319 8.28 -3.87 -22.20
CA PHE A 319 8.82 -3.15 -23.35
C PHE A 319 10.09 -3.77 -23.93
N ILE A 320 10.80 -4.58 -23.15
CA ILE A 320 12.04 -5.22 -23.59
C ILE A 320 11.69 -6.64 -24.08
N ASP A 321 11.67 -6.79 -25.40
CA ASP A 321 11.47 -8.09 -26.05
C ASP A 321 12.81 -8.82 -26.22
N GLU A 322 13.87 -8.12 -26.60
CA GLU A 322 15.24 -8.64 -26.70
C GLU A 322 16.12 -8.01 -25.63
N TRP A 323 16.69 -8.86 -24.75
CA TRP A 323 17.49 -8.43 -23.61
C TRP A 323 18.98 -8.48 -23.92
N SER A 324 19.69 -7.36 -23.76
CA SER A 324 21.14 -7.37 -23.68
C SER A 324 21.63 -7.80 -22.28
N ASP A 325 22.88 -8.24 -22.16
CA ASP A 325 23.46 -8.66 -20.87
C ASP A 325 23.35 -7.57 -19.81
N ILE A 326 23.62 -6.31 -20.19
CA ILE A 326 23.51 -5.14 -19.31
C ILE A 326 22.06 -4.93 -18.87
N GLN A 327 21.09 -5.05 -19.78
CA GLN A 327 19.67 -4.90 -19.44
C GLN A 327 19.19 -6.00 -18.49
N LEU A 328 19.67 -7.23 -18.69
CA LEU A 328 19.33 -8.36 -17.81
C LEU A 328 19.92 -8.16 -16.41
N GLU A 329 21.17 -7.68 -16.30
CA GLU A 329 21.76 -7.33 -15.00
C GLU A 329 20.98 -6.22 -14.30
N VAL A 330 20.66 -5.13 -15.01
CA VAL A 330 19.86 -4.03 -14.45
C VAL A 330 18.48 -4.53 -14.01
N TYR A 331 17.82 -5.36 -14.81
CA TYR A 331 16.52 -5.94 -14.48
C TYR A 331 16.56 -6.76 -13.19
N LYS A 332 17.60 -7.58 -12.98
CA LYS A 332 17.77 -8.34 -11.73
C LYS A 332 17.79 -7.42 -10.51
N TYR A 333 18.51 -6.30 -10.56
CA TYR A 333 18.53 -5.33 -9.46
C TYR A 333 17.20 -4.59 -9.30
N VAL A 334 16.59 -4.16 -10.40
CA VAL A 334 15.29 -3.48 -10.40
C VAL A 334 14.21 -4.39 -9.84
N HIS A 335 14.21 -5.67 -10.17
CA HIS A 335 13.26 -6.67 -9.69
C HIS A 335 13.35 -6.87 -8.17
N ILE A 336 14.57 -6.97 -7.62
CA ILE A 336 14.79 -7.08 -6.18
C ILE A 336 14.36 -5.80 -5.45
N LEU A 337 14.78 -4.63 -5.97
CA LEU A 337 14.41 -3.34 -5.39
C LEU A 337 12.90 -3.10 -5.46
N SER A 338 12.25 -3.52 -6.55
CA SER A 338 10.80 -3.52 -6.75
C SER A 338 10.09 -4.22 -5.60
N GLY A 339 10.41 -5.49 -5.33
CA GLY A 339 9.81 -6.25 -4.25
C GLY A 339 10.04 -5.59 -2.87
N VAL A 340 11.29 -5.21 -2.56
CA VAL A 340 11.63 -4.57 -1.28
C VAL A 340 10.86 -3.27 -1.07
N PHE A 341 10.85 -2.37 -2.05
CA PHE A 341 10.18 -1.07 -1.92
C PHE A 341 8.66 -1.22 -1.92
N PHE A 342 8.11 -2.19 -2.66
CA PHE A 342 6.69 -2.52 -2.66
C PHE A 342 6.20 -2.88 -1.25
N TYR A 343 6.86 -3.82 -0.55
CA TYR A 343 6.47 -4.17 0.82
C TYR A 343 6.83 -3.11 1.85
N LEU A 344 7.95 -2.39 1.65
CA LEU A 344 8.34 -1.29 2.51
C LEU A 344 7.24 -0.21 2.56
N SER A 345 6.52 0.00 1.45
CA SER A 345 5.40 0.96 1.40
C SER A 345 4.34 0.71 2.48
N SER A 346 4.07 -0.56 2.79
CA SER A 346 3.10 -0.97 3.82
C SER A 346 3.65 -0.80 5.24
N ALA A 347 4.97 -0.92 5.44
CA ALA A 347 5.58 -0.75 6.77
C ALA A 347 5.80 0.72 7.16
N VAL A 348 6.01 1.60 6.17
CA VAL A 348 6.28 3.02 6.44
C VAL A 348 5.03 3.77 6.90
N ASN A 349 3.84 3.34 6.49
CA ASN A 349 2.56 3.98 6.82
C ASN A 349 2.35 4.17 8.36
N PRO A 350 2.38 3.11 9.19
CA PRO A 350 2.30 3.25 10.66
C PRO A 350 3.40 4.10 11.29
N ILE A 351 4.63 4.03 10.77
CA ILE A 351 5.78 4.82 11.26
C ILE A 351 5.45 6.31 11.08
N LEU A 352 5.00 6.70 9.89
CA LEU A 352 4.62 8.08 9.59
C LEU A 352 3.44 8.55 10.44
N TYR A 353 2.46 7.69 10.73
CA TYR A 353 1.36 8.04 11.63
C TYR A 353 1.86 8.32 13.05
N ASN A 354 2.77 7.49 13.58
CA ASN A 354 3.32 7.67 14.92
C ASN A 354 4.20 8.92 15.03
N LEU A 355 5.09 9.14 14.06
CA LEU A 355 6.00 10.29 14.05
C LEU A 355 5.27 11.62 13.87
N MET A 356 4.25 11.65 13.01
CA MET A 356 3.68 12.91 12.53
C MET A 356 2.31 13.23 13.12
N SER A 357 1.63 12.27 13.74
CA SER A 357 0.33 12.47 14.38
C SER A 357 0.37 12.19 15.89
N THR A 358 0.38 13.29 16.66
CA THR A 358 0.35 13.26 18.14
C THR A 358 -0.82 12.44 18.67
N ARG A 359 -1.97 12.53 18.00
CA ARG A 359 -3.18 11.82 18.37
C ARG A 359 -3.09 10.31 18.13
N PHE A 360 -2.47 9.87 17.04
CA PHE A 360 -2.21 8.44 16.85
C PHE A 360 -1.23 7.94 17.90
N ARG A 361 -0.16 8.69 18.18
CA ARG A 361 0.81 8.35 19.22
C ARG A 361 0.20 8.21 20.61
N GLU A 362 -0.68 9.13 21.02
CA GLU A 362 -1.41 9.05 22.30
C GLU A 362 -2.28 7.79 22.37
N MET A 363 -3.06 7.53 21.32
CA MET A 363 -3.94 6.36 21.31
C MET A 363 -3.17 5.03 21.20
N PHE A 364 -2.00 5.03 20.54
CA PHE A 364 -1.12 3.86 20.47
C PHE A 364 -0.59 3.53 21.87
N LYS A 365 -0.16 4.55 22.62
CA LYS A 365 0.24 4.39 24.03
C LYS A 365 -0.91 3.86 24.89
N GLU A 366 -2.12 4.40 24.75
CA GLU A 366 -3.28 3.92 25.53
C GLU A 366 -3.58 2.43 25.28
N VAL A 367 -3.50 1.99 24.01
CA VAL A 367 -3.75 0.58 23.66
C VAL A 367 -2.62 -0.34 24.11
N MET A 368 -1.36 0.08 23.98
CA MET A 368 -0.21 -0.74 24.42
C MET A 368 -0.11 -0.80 25.95
N CYS A 369 -0.35 0.31 26.64
CA CYS A 369 -0.19 0.43 28.09
C CYS A 369 -1.42 -0.02 28.91
N HIS A 370 -2.45 -0.61 28.29
CA HIS A 370 -3.64 -1.15 28.99
C HIS A 370 -4.23 -0.23 30.05
N GLN A 371 -4.24 1.10 29.82
CA GLN A 371 -4.86 1.99 30.80
C GLN A 371 -6.38 1.78 30.74
N PRO A 372 -7.03 1.35 31.83
CA PRO A 372 -8.48 1.24 31.86
C PRO A 372 -9.06 2.62 31.57
N ARG A 373 -10.05 2.66 30.67
CA ARG A 373 -10.76 3.88 30.27
C ARG A 373 -11.18 4.66 31.53
N ARG A 374 -10.43 5.71 31.87
CA ARG A 374 -10.94 6.72 32.80
C ARG A 374 -12.09 7.42 32.09
N PRO A 375 -13.34 7.36 32.58
CA PRO A 375 -14.42 8.14 32.00
C PRO A 375 -13.99 9.61 32.02
N ALA A 376 -13.91 10.23 30.83
CA ALA A 376 -13.56 11.63 30.73
C ALA A 376 -14.56 12.45 31.59
N PRO A 377 -14.09 13.36 32.46
CA PRO A 377 -14.99 14.21 33.21
C PRO A 377 -15.83 14.99 32.21
N ARG A 378 -17.15 14.83 32.35
CA ARG A 378 -18.17 15.49 31.56
C ARG A 378 -17.99 17.00 31.81
N LYS A 379 -17.22 17.69 30.97
CA LYS A 379 -17.22 19.15 30.94
C LYS A 379 -18.64 19.56 30.55
N GLN A 380 -19.48 19.85 31.54
CA GLN A 380 -20.74 20.54 31.35
C GLN A 380 -20.38 21.88 30.70
N SER A 381 -20.58 21.95 29.39
CA SER A 381 -20.66 23.21 28.68
C SER A 381 -21.86 23.95 29.25
N LEU A 382 -21.63 24.88 30.18
CA LEU A 382 -22.60 25.91 30.52
C LEU A 382 -22.96 26.63 29.22
N SER A 383 -24.14 26.35 28.70
CA SER A 383 -24.73 27.05 27.57
C SER A 383 -25.05 28.47 28.03
N VAL A 384 -24.15 29.41 27.74
CA VAL A 384 -24.45 30.84 27.79
C VAL A 384 -25.14 31.19 26.48
N THR A 385 -26.47 31.07 26.43
CA THR A 385 -27.30 31.84 25.49
C THR A 385 -28.75 31.92 25.99
N ARG A 386 -29.07 32.96 26.76
CA ARG A 386 -30.43 33.54 26.78
C ARG A 386 -30.30 35.05 26.60
N VAL A 387 -30.29 35.46 25.34
CA VAL A 387 -30.67 36.80 24.94
C VAL A 387 -32.03 36.65 24.27
N THR A 388 -33.09 36.99 24.99
CA THR A 388 -34.35 37.38 24.38
C THR A 388 -34.88 38.58 25.15
N LEU A 389 -34.78 39.71 24.48
CA LEU A 389 -35.41 40.99 24.75
C LEU A 389 -36.94 40.78 24.86
N ARG A 390 -37.57 41.18 25.96
CA ARG A 390 -38.98 41.59 25.95
C ARG A 390 -39.31 42.59 27.06
N SER A 391 -39.96 43.64 26.60
CA SER A 391 -40.49 44.85 27.23
C SER A 391 -41.44 44.62 28.42
N THR A 392 -41.40 45.59 29.35
CA THR A 392 -42.50 46.13 30.18
C THR A 392 -43.56 45.16 30.72
N LEU A 393 -43.57 44.95 32.03
CA LEU A 393 -44.69 45.30 32.93
C LEU A 393 -44.30 45.07 34.41
N SER A 394 -44.80 45.97 35.24
CA SER A 394 -44.70 46.08 36.70
C SER A 394 -45.17 44.83 37.43
N GLU A 395 -44.46 44.38 38.48
CA GLU A 395 -45.00 44.24 39.85
C GLU A 395 -44.01 43.58 40.85
N ALA A 396 -44.01 44.19 42.05
CA ALA A 396 -43.59 43.80 43.41
C ALA A 396 -42.84 42.49 43.73
N ALA A 397 -41.85 42.63 44.64
CA ALA A 397 -41.23 41.58 45.46
C ALA A 397 -42.21 41.01 46.51
N PRO A 398 -41.91 39.87 47.22
CA PRO A 398 -40.93 39.87 48.33
C PRO A 398 -40.14 38.56 48.62
N ILE A 399 -38.93 38.76 49.17
CA ILE A 399 -38.27 38.15 50.37
C ILE A 399 -38.38 36.63 50.67
N ALA A 400 -37.21 35.98 50.75
CA ALA A 400 -36.69 34.98 51.75
C ALA A 400 -35.66 34.07 51.04
N GLY A 401 -34.49 33.68 51.53
CA GLY A 401 -33.81 33.72 52.82
C GLY A 401 -32.88 32.48 52.87
N VAL A 402 -31.70 32.63 53.49
CA VAL A 402 -30.89 31.58 54.17
C VAL A 402 -29.78 30.83 53.37
N MET A 403 -28.54 31.07 53.85
CA MET A 403 -27.34 30.21 54.11
C MET A 403 -27.03 29.07 53.11
N GLY A 404 -25.82 28.89 52.59
CA GLY A 404 -24.50 29.08 53.19
C GLY A 404 -23.97 27.71 53.65
N GLU A 405 -23.07 27.08 52.88
CA GLU A 405 -22.15 26.06 53.41
C GLU A 405 -20.94 25.85 52.49
N THR A 406 -19.79 25.83 53.16
CA THR A 406 -18.41 25.78 52.67
C THR A 406 -17.82 24.38 52.87
N PHE A 407 -16.93 24.00 51.94
CA PHE A 407 -15.79 23.07 52.09
C PHE A 407 -16.04 21.58 52.37
N ASP A 408 -15.46 20.72 51.51
CA ASP A 408 -14.30 19.93 51.98
C ASP A 408 -13.45 19.36 50.82
N LEU A 409 -12.14 19.46 51.04
CA LEU A 409 -11.04 18.97 50.20
C LEU A 409 -10.60 17.59 50.71
N ASN A 410 -10.52 16.60 49.83
CA ASN A 410 -9.64 15.45 49.93
C ASN A 410 -9.44 14.96 48.49
N GLY A 411 -8.24 14.92 47.90
CA GLY A 411 -7.00 14.37 48.45
C GLY A 411 -6.82 13.00 47.82
N ASP A 412 -6.43 12.95 46.54
CA ASP A 412 -6.14 11.67 45.87
C ASP A 412 -4.77 11.72 45.19
N LYS A 413 -3.94 10.74 45.55
CA LYS A 413 -2.49 10.70 45.32
C LYS A 413 -2.20 10.26 43.89
N ASP A 414 -1.37 11.03 43.19
CA ASP A 414 -0.79 10.66 41.91
C ASP A 414 0.10 9.40 42.05
N HIS A 415 -0.33 8.30 41.45
CA HIS A 415 0.54 7.18 41.08
C HIS A 415 0.99 7.38 39.64
N GLN A 416 2.20 7.89 39.50
CA GLN A 416 2.89 8.11 38.24
C GLN A 416 3.63 6.80 37.86
N THR A 417 3.00 5.95 37.06
CA THR A 417 3.70 4.82 36.43
C THR A 417 4.41 5.34 35.18
N THR A 418 5.71 5.53 35.28
CA THR A 418 6.62 5.85 34.16
C THR A 418 6.80 4.60 33.28
N CYS A 419 6.49 4.71 31.99
CA CYS A 419 6.85 3.71 30.98
C CYS A 419 8.07 4.21 30.20
N THR A 420 9.17 3.45 30.26
CA THR A 420 10.32 3.53 29.34
C THR A 420 10.02 2.91 28.00
#